data_AF-A0A2Y9AHU6-F1
#
_entry.id   AF-A0A2Y9AHU6-F1
#
_cell.length_a   1.000
_cell.length_b   1.000
_cell.length_c   1.000
_cell.angle_alpha   90.00
_cell.angle_beta   90.00
_cell.angle_gamma   90.00
#
_symmetry.space_group_name_H-M   'P 1'
#
loop_
_entity.id
_entity.type
_entity.pdbx_description
1 polymer ?
#
loop_
_entity_poly.entity_id
_entity_poly.type
_entity_poly.pdbx_seq_one_letter_code
_entity_poly.pdbx_strand_id
1 'polypeptide(L)'
;MIGGAPVYLVQRRRLLGQSWATPLVWLASVLAYLASAGVVGMLGGVELDPATLEYEIEQGYREYGERAVVDCPDSAIAPVGGSVSCWATFSDGSVAEGVITVENAQGWFTWQESW
;
A
#
# COMPACT_ATOMS: atom_id res chain seq x y z
N MET A 1 -3.12 26.73 17.84
CA MET A 1 -3.53 27.10 19.22
C MET A 1 -4.36 25.94 19.79
N ILE A 2 -3.69 24.93 20.34
CA ILE A 2 -4.31 23.71 20.88
C ILE A 2 -4.07 23.78 22.39
N GLY A 3 -5.05 24.26 23.16
CA GLY A 3 -4.86 24.43 24.60
C GLY A 3 -6.06 24.94 25.40
N GLY A 4 -7.17 25.35 24.75
CA GLY A 4 -8.35 25.87 25.45
C GLY A 4 -9.45 24.83 25.72
N ALA A 5 -9.49 23.73 24.96
CA ALA A 5 -10.58 22.75 25.01
C ALA A 5 -10.75 22.05 26.37
N PRO A 6 -9.71 21.60 27.10
CA PRO A 6 -9.93 20.83 28.31
C PRO A 6 -10.43 21.69 29.48
N VAL A 7 -9.94 22.93 29.59
CA VAL A 7 -10.31 23.84 30.70
C VAL A 7 -11.75 24.32 30.54
N TYR A 8 -12.14 24.70 29.32
CA TYR A 8 -13.50 25.18 29.03
C TYR A 8 -14.57 24.13 29.36
N LEU A 9 -14.33 22.86 29.03
CA LEU A 9 -15.29 21.78 29.30
C LEU A 9 -15.46 21.50 30.80
N VAL A 10 -14.39 21.62 31.60
CA VAL A 10 -14.45 21.47 33.06
C VAL A 10 -15.16 22.66 33.71
N GLN A 11 -14.92 23.88 33.24
CA GLN A 11 -15.59 25.09 33.74
C GLN A 11 -17.10 25.06 33.44
N ARG A 12 -17.48 24.64 32.21
CA ARG A 12 -18.87 24.52 31.80
C ARG A 12 -19.63 23.42 32.54
N ARG A 13 -18.96 22.33 32.93
CA ARG A 13 -19.54 21.26 33.77
C ARG A 13 -20.02 21.79 35.13
N ARG A 14 -19.27 22.69 35.76
CA ARG A 14 -19.66 23.30 37.03
C ARG A 14 -20.87 24.24 36.90
N LEU A 15 -21.03 24.87 35.74
CA LEU A 15 -22.10 25.85 35.49
C LEU A 15 -23.44 25.22 35.09
N LEU A 16 -23.45 24.04 34.45
CA LEU A 16 -24.66 23.47 33.85
C LEU A 16 -25.19 22.20 34.54
N GLY A 17 -24.59 21.74 35.64
CA GLY A 17 -25.06 20.55 36.39
C GLY A 17 -25.12 19.28 35.53
N GLN A 18 -24.39 19.24 34.43
CA GLN A 18 -24.59 18.27 33.35
C GLN A 18 -23.90 16.94 33.66
N SER A 19 -24.62 15.83 33.48
CA SER A 19 -24.15 14.48 33.79
C SER A 19 -22.97 14.05 32.89
N TRP A 20 -22.06 13.27 33.46
CA TRP A 20 -20.81 12.79 32.83
C TRP A 20 -21.01 11.97 31.54
N ALA A 21 -22.24 11.63 31.21
CA ALA A 21 -22.61 10.92 29.99
C ALA A 21 -22.26 11.72 28.73
N THR A 22 -22.41 13.04 28.76
CA THR A 22 -22.21 13.88 27.57
C THR A 22 -20.78 13.78 27.00
N PRO A 23 -19.70 14.06 27.76
CA PRO A 23 -18.34 13.97 27.22
C PRO A 23 -17.97 12.54 26.80
N LEU A 24 -18.51 11.51 27.47
CA LEU A 24 -18.28 10.11 27.10
C LEU A 24 -18.89 9.78 25.73
N VAL A 25 -20.10 10.26 25.45
CA VAL A 25 -20.75 10.06 24.14
C VAL A 25 -19.94 10.73 23.03
N TRP A 26 -19.46 11.96 23.24
CA TRP A 26 -18.60 12.63 22.25
C TRP A 26 -17.32 11.85 21.98
N LEU A 27 -16.68 11.35 23.03
CA LEU A 27 -15.42 10.61 22.93
C LEU A 27 -15.62 9.26 22.24
N ALA A 28 -16.71 8.56 22.53
CA ALA A 28 -17.09 7.32 21.85
C ALA A 28 -17.37 7.54 20.36
N SER A 29 -18.08 8.61 19.99
CA SER A 29 -18.36 8.94 18.59
C SER A 29 -17.08 9.27 17.80
N VAL A 30 -16.14 10.00 18.40
CA VAL A 30 -14.85 10.32 17.77
C VAL A 30 -14.00 9.06 17.58
N LEU A 31 -13.97 8.16 18.58
CA LEU A 31 -13.26 6.90 18.47
C LEU A 31 -13.86 5.98 17.39
N ALA A 32 -15.19 5.92 17.28
CA ALA A 32 -15.86 5.15 16.23
C ALA A 32 -15.52 5.67 14.82
N TYR A 33 -15.48 7.00 14.65
CA TYR A 33 -15.09 7.61 13.39
C TYR A 33 -13.63 7.32 13.03
N LEU A 34 -12.71 7.45 14.00
CA LEU A 34 -11.30 7.13 13.80
C LEU A 34 -11.06 5.64 13.50
N ALA A 35 -11.83 4.73 14.11
CA ALA A 35 -11.75 3.31 13.83
C ALA A 35 -12.17 2.96 12.39
N SER A 36 -13.11 3.72 11.81
CA SER A 36 -13.57 3.49 10.43
C SER A 36 -12.58 3.95 9.35
N ALA A 37 -11.62 4.82 9.69
CA ALA A 37 -10.64 5.35 8.73
C ALA A 37 -9.46 4.38 8.43
N GLY A 38 -9.35 3.25 9.15
CA GLY A 38 -8.21 2.33 9.07
C GLY A 38 -8.42 1.07 8.21
N VAL A 39 -9.61 0.84 7.64
CA VAL A 39 -9.98 -0.47 7.07
C VAL A 39 -10.33 -0.38 5.58
N VAL A 40 -9.49 0.27 4.78
CA VAL A 40 -9.63 0.26 3.30
C VAL A 40 -8.47 -0.50 2.61
N GLY A 41 -7.46 -0.94 3.36
CA GLY A 41 -6.22 -1.48 2.77
C GLY A 41 -6.12 -3.00 2.59
N MET A 42 -7.13 -3.83 2.91
CA MET A 42 -6.84 -5.24 3.25
C MET A 42 -7.37 -6.36 2.34
N LEU A 43 -8.12 -6.13 1.25
CA LEU A 43 -8.76 -7.26 0.54
C LEU A 43 -8.77 -7.23 -1.00
N GLY A 44 -8.02 -6.35 -1.66
CA GLY A 44 -7.89 -6.36 -3.12
C GLY A 44 -6.48 -6.77 -3.54
N GLY A 45 -6.30 -8.04 -3.90
CA GLY A 45 -5.13 -8.45 -4.70
C GLY A 45 -5.35 -8.04 -6.16
N VAL A 46 -4.28 -7.61 -6.82
CA VAL A 46 -4.31 -7.37 -8.27
C VAL A 46 -3.73 -8.58 -8.96
N GLU A 47 -4.45 -9.10 -9.93
CA GLU A 47 -3.94 -10.13 -10.82
C GLU A 47 -3.05 -9.44 -11.87
N LEU A 48 -1.75 -9.71 -11.82
CA LEU A 48 -0.81 -9.26 -12.83
C LEU A 48 -0.65 -10.35 -13.87
N ASP A 49 -0.87 -9.98 -15.13
CA ASP A 49 -0.64 -10.87 -16.26
C ASP A 49 0.88 -11.03 -16.47
N PRO A 50 1.44 -12.26 -16.31
CA PRO A 50 2.89 -12.48 -16.37
C PRO A 50 3.46 -12.14 -17.74
N ALA A 51 2.74 -12.42 -18.83
CA ALA A 51 3.20 -12.12 -20.18
C ALA A 51 3.37 -10.61 -20.41
N THR A 52 2.50 -9.79 -19.81
CA THR A 52 2.61 -8.33 -19.86
C THR A 52 3.82 -7.84 -19.04
N LEU A 53 4.03 -8.40 -17.84
CA LEU A 53 5.18 -8.06 -16.99
C LEU A 53 6.51 -8.41 -17.66
N GLU A 54 6.63 -9.64 -18.16
CA GLU A 54 7.81 -10.13 -18.86
C GLU A 54 8.12 -9.23 -20.05
N TYR A 55 7.11 -8.90 -20.86
CA TYR A 55 7.28 -8.01 -22.01
C TYR A 55 7.78 -6.62 -21.61
N GLU A 56 7.19 -5.98 -20.60
CA GLU A 56 7.62 -4.64 -20.16
C GLU A 56 9.04 -4.63 -19.60
N ILE A 57 9.41 -5.64 -18.81
CA ILE A 57 10.75 -5.75 -18.24
C ILE A 57 11.77 -6.06 -19.34
N GLU A 58 11.45 -6.95 -20.28
CA GLU A 58 12.30 -7.22 -21.46
C GLU A 58 12.51 -5.96 -22.32
N GLN A 59 11.48 -5.14 -22.53
CA GLN A 59 11.63 -3.86 -23.23
C GLN A 59 12.53 -2.91 -22.43
N GLY A 60 12.39 -2.85 -21.10
CA GLY A 60 13.26 -2.07 -20.23
C GLY A 60 14.74 -2.43 -20.44
N TYR A 61 15.10 -3.71 -20.36
CA TYR A 61 16.47 -4.15 -20.62
C TYR A 61 16.95 -3.82 -22.03
N ARG A 62 16.09 -3.92 -23.05
CA ARG A 62 16.42 -3.54 -24.43
C ARG A 62 16.74 -2.06 -24.56
N GLU A 63 16.04 -1.18 -23.84
CA GLU A 63 16.36 0.25 -23.81
C GLU A 63 17.73 0.54 -23.18
N TYR A 64 18.15 -0.28 -22.20
CA TYR A 64 19.50 -0.24 -21.64
C TYR A 64 20.57 -0.88 -22.54
N GLY A 65 20.18 -1.46 -23.68
CA GLY A 65 21.09 -2.08 -24.64
C GLY A 65 21.39 -3.56 -24.36
N GLU A 66 20.64 -4.18 -23.46
CA GLU A 66 20.79 -5.58 -23.08
C GLU A 66 19.62 -6.43 -23.58
N ARG A 67 19.88 -7.71 -23.86
CA ARG A 67 18.83 -8.67 -24.19
C ARG A 67 18.72 -9.67 -23.05
N ALA A 68 17.65 -9.54 -22.30
CA ALA A 68 17.25 -10.49 -21.27
C ALA A 68 16.00 -11.26 -21.72
N VAL A 69 15.85 -12.48 -21.20
CA VAL A 69 14.60 -13.25 -21.21
C VAL A 69 14.10 -13.25 -19.78
N VAL A 70 12.87 -12.78 -19.57
CA VAL A 70 12.28 -12.66 -18.22
C VAL A 70 11.30 -13.79 -18.02
N ASP A 71 11.38 -14.45 -16.86
CA ASP A 71 10.47 -15.50 -16.42
C ASP A 71 9.80 -15.05 -15.11
N CYS A 72 8.50 -14.82 -15.19
CA CYS A 72 7.68 -14.42 -14.05
C CYS A 72 6.76 -15.57 -13.63
N PRO A 73 6.54 -15.79 -12.31
CA PRO A 73 5.62 -16.80 -11.85
C PRO A 73 4.20 -16.54 -12.36
N ASP A 74 3.53 -17.60 -12.86
CA ASP A 74 2.18 -17.54 -13.43
C ASP A 74 1.17 -16.88 -12.46
N SER A 75 0.38 -15.93 -12.96
CA SER A 75 -0.74 -15.29 -12.26
C SER A 75 -0.39 -14.85 -10.83
N ALA A 76 0.58 -13.94 -10.70
CA ALA A 76 0.96 -13.42 -9.40
C ALA A 76 -0.15 -12.51 -8.83
N ILE A 77 -1.02 -13.07 -7.99
CA ILE A 77 -1.97 -12.29 -7.20
C ILE A 77 -1.19 -11.67 -6.04
N ALA A 78 -0.74 -10.43 -6.24
CA ALA A 78 -0.08 -9.66 -5.19
C ALA A 78 -1.07 -8.66 -4.57
N PRO A 79 -1.09 -8.50 -3.24
CA PRO A 79 -1.80 -7.40 -2.62
C PRO A 79 -1.19 -6.07 -3.08
N VAL A 80 -1.98 -5.00 -3.10
CA VAL A 80 -1.42 -3.64 -3.32
C VAL A 80 -0.36 -3.36 -2.24
N GLY A 81 0.83 -2.92 -2.67
CA GLY A 81 2.01 -2.78 -1.82
C GLY A 81 2.79 -4.07 -1.60
N GLY A 82 2.34 -5.20 -2.16
CA GLY A 82 3.05 -6.47 -2.19
C GLY A 82 4.10 -6.53 -3.30
N SER A 83 4.98 -7.51 -3.19
CA SER A 83 6.09 -7.71 -4.13
C SER A 83 6.08 -9.11 -4.72
N VAL A 84 6.46 -9.22 -5.99
CA VAL A 84 6.60 -10.46 -6.76
C VAL A 84 8.02 -10.48 -7.32
N SER A 85 8.71 -11.62 -7.23
CA SER A 85 10.01 -11.79 -7.88
C SER A 85 9.85 -12.41 -9.26
N CYS A 86 10.60 -11.88 -10.23
CA CYS A 86 10.81 -12.48 -11.54
C CYS A 86 12.30 -12.66 -11.80
N TRP A 87 12.66 -13.59 -12.67
CA TRP A 87 14.05 -13.86 -13.01
C TRP A 87 14.35 -13.42 -14.43
N ALA A 88 15.39 -12.60 -14.59
CA ALA A 88 15.91 -12.18 -15.88
C ALA A 88 17.18 -12.97 -16.21
N THR A 89 17.18 -13.67 -17.34
CA THR A 89 18.36 -14.39 -17.87
C THR A 89 18.95 -13.62 -19.03
N PHE A 90 20.21 -13.21 -18.92
CA PHE A 90 20.91 -12.43 -19.93
C PHE A 90 21.67 -13.32 -20.91
N SER A 91 22.08 -12.73 -22.04
CA SER A 91 22.77 -13.45 -23.12
C SER A 91 24.15 -14.02 -22.74
N ASP A 92 24.76 -13.53 -21.68
CA ASP A 92 26.02 -14.02 -21.11
C ASP A 92 25.82 -15.22 -20.17
N GLY A 93 24.56 -15.60 -19.89
CA GLY A 93 24.20 -16.66 -18.95
C GLY A 93 24.07 -16.18 -17.51
N SER A 94 24.25 -14.88 -17.25
CA SER A 94 23.98 -14.29 -15.94
C SER A 94 22.48 -14.27 -15.68
N VAL A 95 22.10 -14.42 -14.41
CA VAL A 95 20.72 -14.33 -13.93
C VAL A 95 20.62 -13.22 -12.90
N ALA A 96 19.64 -12.35 -13.04
CA ALA A 96 19.26 -11.34 -12.05
C ALA A 96 17.84 -11.59 -11.56
N GLU A 97 17.61 -11.34 -10.28
CA GLU A 97 16.27 -11.32 -9.71
C GLU A 97 15.74 -9.89 -9.72
N GLY A 98 14.57 -9.70 -10.33
CA GLY A 98 13.84 -8.44 -10.38
C GLY A 98 12.65 -8.51 -9.42
N VAL A 99 12.55 -7.53 -8.52
CA VAL A 99 11.44 -7.41 -7.58
C VAL A 99 10.44 -6.40 -8.13
N ILE A 100 9.25 -6.88 -8.46
CA ILE A 100 8.10 -6.10 -8.92
C ILE A 100 7.26 -5.74 -7.72
N THR A 101 6.98 -4.45 -7.52
CA THR A 101 6.12 -3.96 -6.45
C THR A 101 4.84 -3.38 -7.03
N VAL A 102 3.69 -3.82 -6.51
CA VAL A 102 2.38 -3.34 -6.95
C VAL A 102 2.06 -2.02 -6.29
N GLU A 103 1.91 -0.96 -7.06
CA GLU A 103 1.66 0.38 -6.54
C GLU A 103 0.17 0.64 -6.29
N ASN A 104 -0.73 0.08 -7.11
CA ASN A 104 -2.16 0.36 -6.99
C ASN A 104 -3.06 -0.79 -7.45
N ALA A 105 -4.35 -0.66 -7.17
CA ALA A 105 -5.39 -1.63 -7.55
C ALA A 105 -5.72 -1.64 -9.05
N GLN A 106 -5.14 -0.72 -9.83
CA GLN A 106 -5.29 -0.64 -11.28
C GLN A 106 -4.23 -1.44 -12.04
N GLY A 107 -3.31 -2.12 -11.34
CA GLY A 107 -2.24 -2.92 -11.97
C GLY A 107 -1.00 -2.12 -12.34
N TRP A 108 -0.82 -0.93 -11.75
CA TRP A 108 0.45 -0.22 -11.89
C TRP A 108 1.50 -0.89 -11.00
N PHE A 109 2.69 -1.07 -11.57
CA PHE A 109 3.80 -1.70 -10.90
C PHE A 109 5.10 -0.93 -11.17
N THR A 110 6.04 -1.08 -10.26
CA THR A 110 7.43 -0.64 -10.41
C THR A 110 8.34 -1.83 -10.22
N TRP A 111 9.45 -1.91 -10.95
CA TRP A 111 10.39 -3.02 -10.84
C TRP A 111 11.79 -2.50 -10.54
N GLN A 112 12.53 -3.25 -9.71
CA GLN A 112 13.91 -2.96 -9.36
C GLN A 112 14.70 -4.27 -9.31
N GLU A 113 15.95 -4.24 -9.75
CA GLU A 113 16.87 -5.36 -9.54
C GLU A 113 17.20 -5.52 -8.05
N SER A 114 17.18 -6.75 -7.54
CA SER A 114 17.69 -7.05 -6.20
C SER A 114 19.18 -7.31 -6.29
N TRP A 115 19.97 -6.27 -5.98
CA TRP A 115 21.44 -6.30 -5.89
C TRP A 115 21.95 -6.95 -4.59
#